data_AF-A0A510HM24-F1
#
_entry.id   AF-A0A510HM24-F1
#
_cell.length_a   1.000
_cell.length_b   1.000
_cell.length_c   1.000
_cell.angle_alpha   90.00
_cell.angle_beta   90.00
_cell.angle_gamma   90.00
#
_symmetry.space_group_name_H-M   'P 1'
#
loop_
_entity.id
_entity.type
_entity.pdbx_description
1 polymer ?
#
loop_
_entity_poly.entity_id
_entity_poly.type
_entity_poly.pdbx_seq_one_letter_code
_entity_poly.pdbx_strand_id
1 'polypeptide(L)'
;MTPFARPEKPLERCRLALVTTGGVHLPEQPPFDIDDPLGDCSYREIPADAERLTWTHAYHAPDREDDLDVLFPLWTCRRLVAEGKVGGLTPRHFSFMGAIHDHGPLEEETAPEVAAKLLAAGADAVLLTPSCPLCHRSVEVVGAILEGNGLPTVTLAMEDGVEAPRVARVPFPYNLPMGPPGDRELHRRVALEALGLLHALEAPGEVRLLSGEPHEEGFQKKNKPYRGF
;
A
#
# COMPACT_ATOMS: atom_id res chain seq x y z
N MET A 1 18.21 13.77 -3.83
CA MET A 1 17.51 13.85 -2.53
C MET A 1 16.18 13.16 -2.72
N THR A 2 15.83 12.20 -1.86
CA THR A 2 14.51 11.56 -1.89
C THR A 2 13.42 12.63 -1.71
N PRO A 3 12.43 12.73 -2.61
CA PRO A 3 11.33 13.68 -2.45
C PRO A 3 10.61 13.47 -1.11
N PHE A 4 10.19 14.57 -0.49
CA PHE A 4 9.51 14.55 0.80
C PHE A 4 8.49 15.70 0.87
N ALA A 5 7.31 15.47 0.30
CA ALA A 5 6.16 16.35 0.40
C ALA A 5 5.61 16.33 1.82
N ARG A 6 5.14 17.47 2.32
CA ARG A 6 4.54 17.57 3.66
C ARG A 6 3.02 17.72 3.56
N PRO A 7 2.23 17.04 4.41
CA PRO A 7 0.79 17.24 4.45
C PRO A 7 0.45 18.67 4.91
N GLU A 8 -0.48 19.31 4.19
CA GLU A 8 -0.92 20.69 4.47
C GLU A 8 -2.10 20.77 5.45
N LYS A 9 -2.79 19.64 5.65
CA LYS A 9 -4.02 19.54 6.44
C LYS A 9 -3.85 18.48 7.51
N PRO A 10 -4.50 18.61 8.67
CA PRO A 10 -4.60 17.51 9.62
C PRO A 10 -5.38 16.35 9.01
N LEU A 11 -5.08 15.12 9.42
CA LEU A 11 -5.63 13.88 8.85
C LEU A 11 -7.17 13.88 8.80
N GLU A 12 -7.84 14.43 9.81
CA GLU A 12 -9.31 14.51 9.89
C GLU A 12 -9.93 15.47 8.85
N ARG A 13 -9.08 16.20 8.10
CA ARG A 13 -9.47 17.06 6.97
C ARG A 13 -8.85 16.61 5.64
N CYS A 14 -8.01 15.59 5.67
CA CYS A 14 -7.39 15.04 4.47
C CYS A 14 -8.34 14.12 3.71
N ARG A 15 -8.30 14.22 2.39
CA ARG A 15 -8.82 13.21 1.49
C ARG A 15 -7.73 12.18 1.19
N LEU A 16 -7.87 10.99 1.76
CA LEU A 16 -6.89 9.90 1.65
C LEU A 16 -7.13 9.08 0.37
N ALA A 17 -6.06 8.76 -0.34
CA ALA A 17 -6.04 7.74 -1.36
C ALA A 17 -5.33 6.47 -0.89
N LEU A 18 -5.74 5.34 -1.45
CA LEU A 18 -5.07 4.06 -1.28
C LEU A 18 -4.37 3.69 -2.58
N VAL A 19 -3.13 3.24 -2.46
CA VAL A 19 -2.38 2.67 -3.58
C VAL A 19 -1.74 1.37 -3.10
N THR A 20 -1.95 0.28 -3.82
CA THR A 20 -1.29 -1.00 -3.52
C THR A 20 -0.46 -1.47 -4.69
N THR A 21 0.61 -2.21 -4.38
CA THR A 21 1.36 -2.99 -5.37
C THR A 21 1.08 -4.49 -5.16
N GLY A 22 -0.04 -4.84 -4.54
CA GLY A 22 -0.42 -6.22 -4.25
C GLY A 22 -1.27 -6.90 -5.33
N GLY A 23 -1.46 -6.27 -6.49
CA GLY A 23 -2.24 -6.85 -7.59
C GLY A 23 -3.75 -6.95 -7.33
N VAL A 24 -4.31 -6.06 -6.50
CA VAL A 24 -5.75 -6.03 -6.19
C VAL A 24 -6.53 -5.39 -7.34
N HIS A 25 -7.69 -5.93 -7.71
CA HIS A 25 -8.55 -5.36 -8.74
C HIS A 25 -10.02 -5.76 -8.55
N LEU A 26 -10.91 -5.17 -9.35
CA LEU A 26 -12.31 -5.60 -9.40
C LEU A 26 -12.43 -6.92 -10.18
N PRO A 27 -13.39 -7.80 -9.84
CA PRO A 27 -13.62 -9.06 -10.59
C PRO A 27 -13.89 -8.86 -12.09
N GLU A 28 -14.46 -7.72 -12.47
CA GLU A 28 -14.81 -7.39 -13.85
C GLU A 28 -13.64 -6.76 -14.63
N GLN A 29 -12.56 -6.38 -13.94
CA GLN A 29 -11.36 -5.84 -14.58
C GLN A 29 -10.47 -6.96 -15.11
N PRO A 30 -9.71 -6.69 -16.19
CA PRO A 30 -8.71 -7.64 -16.66
C PRO A 30 -7.72 -7.99 -15.53
N PRO A 31 -7.38 -9.28 -15.32
CA PRO A 31 -6.33 -9.66 -14.38
C PRO A 31 -4.99 -9.03 -14.79
N PHE A 32 -4.04 -8.98 -13.86
CA PHE A 32 -2.66 -8.60 -14.18
C PHE A 32 -1.95 -9.73 -14.92
N ASP A 33 -1.07 -9.40 -15.84
CA ASP A 33 -0.23 -10.37 -16.53
C ASP A 33 0.93 -10.81 -15.62
N ILE A 34 0.80 -12.00 -15.05
CA ILE A 34 1.83 -12.59 -14.17
C ILE A 34 2.85 -13.43 -14.93
N ASP A 35 2.64 -13.63 -16.23
CA ASP A 35 3.52 -14.40 -17.09
C ASP A 35 4.50 -13.50 -17.87
N ASP A 36 4.35 -12.17 -17.78
CA ASP A 36 5.30 -11.21 -18.32
C ASP A 36 6.65 -11.30 -17.57
N PRO A 37 7.76 -11.67 -18.25
CA PRO A 37 9.07 -11.80 -17.62
C PRO A 37 9.66 -10.48 -17.10
N LEU A 38 9.21 -9.33 -17.62
CA LEU A 38 9.60 -8.00 -17.15
C LEU A 38 8.64 -7.48 -16.06
N GLY A 39 7.43 -8.04 -16.02
CA GLY A 39 6.37 -7.73 -15.09
C GLY A 39 5.37 -6.70 -15.61
N ASP A 40 4.08 -6.93 -15.33
CA ASP A 40 3.00 -6.02 -15.69
C ASP A 40 3.09 -4.67 -14.96
N CYS A 41 3.49 -3.63 -15.69
CA CYS A 41 3.57 -2.25 -15.20
C CYS A 41 2.22 -1.50 -15.26
N SER A 42 1.14 -2.13 -15.72
CA SER A 42 -0.19 -1.52 -15.76
C SER A 42 -0.78 -1.35 -14.36
N TYR A 43 -1.87 -0.57 -14.29
CA TYR A 43 -2.63 -0.36 -13.06
C TYR A 43 -4.11 -0.64 -13.25
N ARG A 44 -4.82 -0.74 -12.14
CA ARG A 44 -6.29 -0.80 -12.07
C ARG A 44 -6.81 0.31 -11.17
N GLU A 45 -7.90 0.95 -11.61
CA GLU A 45 -8.61 1.94 -10.80
C GLU A 45 -9.68 1.25 -9.96
N ILE A 46 -9.72 1.53 -8.67
CA ILE A 46 -10.68 0.96 -7.74
C ILE A 46 -11.57 2.09 -7.19
N PRO A 47 -12.89 2.06 -7.43
CA PRO A 47 -13.82 3.03 -6.86
C PRO A 47 -13.85 2.98 -5.33
N ALA A 48 -14.04 4.15 -4.70
CA ALA A 48 -14.13 4.26 -3.24
C ALA A 48 -15.35 3.57 -2.63
N ASP A 49 -16.32 3.16 -3.44
CA ASP A 49 -17.54 2.41 -3.11
C ASP A 49 -17.51 0.94 -3.58
N ALA A 50 -16.36 0.45 -4.08
CA ALA A 50 -16.18 -0.97 -4.41
C ALA A 50 -16.54 -1.91 -3.25
N GLU A 51 -17.43 -2.87 -3.51
CA GLU A 51 -17.91 -3.84 -2.52
C GLU A 51 -17.21 -5.20 -2.64
N ARG A 52 -16.64 -5.49 -3.81
CA ARG A 52 -16.00 -6.75 -4.14
C ARG A 52 -14.65 -6.47 -4.75
N LEU A 53 -13.65 -7.18 -4.26
CA LEU A 53 -12.28 -7.14 -4.76
C LEU A 53 -11.84 -8.57 -5.04
N THR A 54 -10.90 -8.70 -5.95
CA THR A 54 -10.11 -9.90 -6.18
C THR A 54 -8.66 -9.47 -6.36
N TRP A 55 -7.77 -10.41 -6.66
CA TRP A 55 -6.36 -10.13 -6.86
C TRP A 55 -5.73 -11.11 -7.84
N THR A 56 -4.75 -10.62 -8.59
CA THR A 56 -3.89 -11.43 -9.45
C THR A 56 -2.46 -11.00 -9.20
N HIS A 57 -1.63 -11.91 -8.70
CA HIS A 57 -0.28 -11.57 -8.23
C HIS A 57 0.70 -12.74 -8.42
N ALA A 58 1.92 -12.47 -8.91
CA ALA A 58 2.91 -13.50 -9.22
C ALA A 58 3.34 -14.35 -8.00
N TYR A 59 3.31 -13.74 -6.80
CA TYR A 59 3.69 -14.40 -5.53
C TYR A 59 2.47 -14.72 -4.66
N HIS A 60 1.40 -15.20 -5.29
CA HIS A 60 0.15 -15.57 -4.64
C HIS A 60 0.33 -16.65 -3.56
N ALA A 61 -0.34 -16.46 -2.42
CA ALA A 61 -0.51 -17.49 -1.39
C ALA A 61 -1.91 -18.11 -1.52
N PRO A 62 -2.04 -19.41 -1.88
CA PRO A 62 -3.31 -20.05 -2.25
C PRO A 62 -4.34 -20.23 -1.13
N ASP A 63 -4.06 -19.82 0.11
CA ASP A 63 -4.92 -20.12 1.28
C ASP A 63 -5.68 -18.88 1.83
N ARG A 64 -5.82 -17.77 1.09
CA ARG A 64 -6.26 -16.47 1.66
C ARG A 64 -7.35 -15.72 0.89
N GLU A 65 -8.35 -16.43 0.39
CA GLU A 65 -9.26 -15.91 -0.64
C GLU A 65 -10.27 -14.81 -0.20
N ASP A 66 -10.47 -14.52 1.09
CA ASP A 66 -11.68 -13.75 1.48
C ASP A 66 -11.48 -12.32 2.02
N ASP A 67 -10.32 -11.99 2.61
CA ASP A 67 -10.13 -10.70 3.29
C ASP A 67 -8.98 -9.90 2.65
N LEU A 68 -9.30 -9.18 1.58
CA LEU A 68 -8.36 -8.28 0.90
C LEU A 68 -8.14 -6.96 1.65
N ASP A 69 -8.86 -6.70 2.75
CA ASP A 69 -8.59 -5.53 3.60
C ASP A 69 -7.20 -5.65 4.27
N VAL A 70 -6.63 -6.85 4.33
CA VAL A 70 -5.25 -7.08 4.81
C VAL A 70 -4.18 -6.48 3.90
N LEU A 71 -4.47 -6.34 2.61
CA LEU A 71 -3.57 -5.85 1.56
C LEU A 71 -3.99 -4.46 1.08
N PHE A 72 -5.28 -4.25 0.85
CA PHE A 72 -5.85 -3.01 0.35
C PHE A 72 -6.94 -2.56 1.33
N PRO A 73 -6.60 -1.75 2.36
CA PRO A 73 -7.42 -1.52 3.56
C PRO A 73 -8.60 -0.57 3.32
N LEU A 74 -9.39 -0.81 2.27
CA LEU A 74 -10.52 0.02 1.86
C LEU A 74 -11.62 0.06 2.92
N TRP A 75 -11.98 -1.09 3.50
CA TRP A 75 -13.02 -1.14 4.53
C TRP A 75 -12.52 -0.54 5.84
N THR A 76 -11.26 -0.80 6.21
CA THR A 76 -10.63 -0.15 7.35
C THR A 76 -10.63 1.38 7.19
N CYS A 77 -10.20 1.91 6.05
CA CYS A 77 -10.16 3.36 5.84
C CYS A 77 -11.56 4.00 5.72
N ARG A 78 -12.56 3.31 5.14
CA ARG A 78 -13.97 3.76 5.19
C ARG A 78 -14.46 3.90 6.63
N ARG A 79 -14.13 2.96 7.51
CA ARG A 79 -14.44 3.07 8.94
C ARG A 79 -13.75 4.26 9.59
N LEU A 80 -12.48 4.48 9.31
CA LEU A 80 -11.76 5.65 9.83
C LEU A 80 -12.40 6.98 9.42
N VAL A 81 -12.96 7.05 8.21
CA VAL A 81 -13.76 8.20 7.76
C VAL A 81 -15.06 8.30 8.56
N ALA A 82 -15.80 7.20 8.74
CA ALA A 82 -17.02 7.19 9.55
C ALA A 82 -16.78 7.57 11.02
N GLU A 83 -15.59 7.25 11.56
CA GLU A 83 -15.13 7.63 12.90
C GLU A 83 -14.60 9.08 12.97
N GLY A 84 -14.53 9.80 11.86
CA GLY A 84 -14.00 11.17 11.78
C GLY A 84 -12.49 11.28 12.00
N LYS A 85 -11.75 10.17 11.87
CA LYS A 85 -10.28 10.13 11.99
C LYS A 85 -9.56 10.51 10.71
N VAL A 86 -10.24 10.32 9.58
CA VAL A 86 -9.79 10.73 8.25
C VAL A 86 -10.90 11.57 7.62
N GLY A 87 -10.57 12.69 6.97
CA GLY A 87 -11.58 13.60 6.44
C GLY A 87 -12.44 13.01 5.31
N GLY A 88 -11.86 12.12 4.51
CA GLY A 88 -12.59 11.37 3.49
C GLY A 88 -11.66 10.50 2.64
N LEU A 89 -12.24 9.76 1.70
CA LEU A 89 -11.49 9.05 0.66
C LEU A 89 -11.57 9.79 -0.68
N THR A 90 -10.53 9.67 -1.49
CA THR A 90 -10.64 9.99 -2.92
C THR A 90 -11.70 9.12 -3.58
N PRO A 91 -12.39 9.57 -4.64
CA PRO A 91 -13.37 8.74 -5.36
C PRO A 91 -12.77 7.50 -6.03
N ARG A 92 -11.44 7.51 -6.24
CA ARG A 92 -10.68 6.43 -6.88
C ARG A 92 -9.38 6.16 -6.15
N HIS A 93 -8.99 4.92 -6.20
CA HIS A 93 -7.76 4.34 -5.66
C HIS A 93 -7.07 3.53 -6.75
N PHE A 94 -5.84 3.11 -6.53
CA PHE A 94 -5.05 2.46 -7.58
C PHE A 94 -4.36 1.20 -7.08
N SER A 95 -4.22 0.23 -7.98
CA SER A 95 -3.43 -0.97 -7.73
C SER A 95 -2.51 -1.23 -8.90
N PHE A 96 -1.29 -1.62 -8.60
CA PHE A 96 -0.30 -2.16 -9.53
C PHE A 96 -0.08 -3.65 -9.22
N MET A 97 0.49 -4.39 -10.19
CA MET A 97 0.88 -5.79 -9.98
C MET A 97 2.03 -5.91 -8.97
N GLY A 98 3.01 -5.00 -9.02
CA GLY A 98 4.03 -4.82 -7.99
C GLY A 98 5.20 -5.79 -7.98
N ALA A 99 5.05 -7.02 -8.47
CA ALA A 99 6.17 -7.95 -8.69
C ALA A 99 6.89 -7.68 -10.03
N ILE A 100 7.27 -6.42 -10.25
CA ILE A 100 7.86 -5.91 -11.49
C ILE A 100 9.39 -6.05 -11.42
N HIS A 101 9.99 -6.59 -12.49
CA HIS A 101 11.44 -6.77 -12.61
C HIS A 101 12.11 -5.59 -13.33
N ASP A 102 11.44 -5.00 -14.32
CA ASP A 102 11.88 -3.80 -15.01
C ASP A 102 10.94 -2.62 -14.70
N HIS A 103 11.42 -1.70 -13.87
CA HIS A 103 10.64 -0.53 -13.44
C HIS A 103 10.61 0.60 -14.47
N GLY A 104 11.30 0.51 -15.62
CA GLY A 104 11.34 1.58 -16.62
C GLY A 104 9.95 2.08 -17.02
N PRO A 105 9.04 1.21 -17.51
CA PRO A 105 7.67 1.63 -17.85
C PRO A 105 6.84 2.11 -16.65
N LEU A 106 7.10 1.58 -15.45
CA LEU A 106 6.46 2.04 -14.22
C LEU A 106 6.85 3.49 -13.90
N GLU A 107 8.15 3.80 -14.01
CA GLU A 107 8.72 5.11 -13.70
C GLU A 107 8.36 6.16 -14.76
N GLU A 108 8.41 5.79 -16.04
CA GLU A 108 8.25 6.73 -17.15
C GLU A 108 6.78 7.00 -17.52
N GLU A 109 5.88 6.04 -17.25
CA GLU A 109 4.50 6.10 -17.74
C GLU A 109 3.46 5.97 -16.62
N THR A 110 3.37 4.79 -15.99
CA THR A 110 2.16 4.45 -15.22
C THR A 110 2.11 5.07 -13.83
N ALA A 111 3.23 5.20 -13.12
CA ALA A 111 3.25 5.91 -11.85
C ALA A 111 3.04 7.43 -12.00
N PRO A 112 3.64 8.13 -12.99
CA PRO A 112 3.28 9.53 -13.30
C PRO A 112 1.81 9.73 -13.66
N GLU A 113 1.21 8.83 -14.45
CA GLU A 113 -0.22 8.88 -14.75
C GLU A 113 -1.09 8.78 -13.50
N VAL A 114 -0.78 7.82 -12.61
CA VAL A 114 -1.50 7.63 -11.35
C VAL A 114 -1.33 8.85 -10.44
N ALA A 115 -0.14 9.45 -10.37
CA ALA A 115 0.10 10.69 -9.64
C ALA A 115 -0.82 11.82 -10.11
N ALA A 116 -0.91 12.03 -11.44
CA ALA A 116 -1.78 13.04 -12.03
C ALA A 116 -3.27 12.77 -11.72
N LYS A 117 -3.71 11.52 -11.77
CA LYS A 117 -5.10 11.15 -11.45
C LYS A 117 -5.44 11.34 -9.96
N LEU A 118 -4.49 11.06 -9.06
CA LEU A 118 -4.65 11.28 -7.63
C LEU A 118 -4.75 12.77 -7.28
N LEU A 119 -3.89 13.60 -7.87
CA LEU A 119 -3.98 15.05 -7.75
C LEU A 119 -5.33 15.58 -8.28
N ALA A 120 -5.75 15.14 -9.46
CA ALA A 120 -7.04 15.51 -10.03
C ALA A 120 -8.25 15.05 -9.18
N ALA A 121 -8.10 13.95 -8.44
CA ALA A 121 -9.10 13.46 -7.49
C ALA A 121 -9.10 14.22 -6.15
N GLY A 122 -8.17 15.16 -5.97
CA GLY A 122 -8.00 15.95 -4.75
C GLY A 122 -7.42 15.14 -3.60
N ALA A 123 -6.51 14.18 -3.88
CA ALA A 123 -5.78 13.48 -2.84
C ALA A 123 -4.91 14.45 -2.03
N ASP A 124 -4.99 14.36 -0.71
CA ASP A 124 -4.13 15.12 0.22
C ASP A 124 -3.00 14.25 0.76
N ALA A 125 -3.17 12.93 0.77
CA ALA A 125 -2.17 11.95 1.19
C ALA A 125 -2.47 10.57 0.60
N VAL A 126 -1.46 9.70 0.58
CA VAL A 126 -1.56 8.33 0.05
C VAL A 126 -1.04 7.30 1.05
N LEU A 127 -1.82 6.24 1.31
CA LEU A 127 -1.34 5.04 2.00
C LEU A 127 -0.91 4.00 0.95
N LEU A 128 0.34 3.57 1.03
CA LEU A 128 0.98 2.61 0.12
C LEU A 128 1.11 1.24 0.80
N THR A 129 0.66 0.17 0.13
CA THR A 129 0.73 -1.19 0.66
C THR A 129 1.35 -2.19 -0.34
N PRO A 130 2.52 -2.78 -0.02
CA PRO A 130 3.12 -3.87 -0.78
C PRO A 130 2.68 -5.26 -0.28
N SER A 131 2.88 -6.29 -1.09
CA SER A 131 2.58 -7.69 -0.72
C SER A 131 3.84 -8.56 -0.55
N CYS A 132 4.86 -8.44 -1.41
CA CYS A 132 6.07 -9.27 -1.42
C CYS A 132 7.37 -8.44 -1.54
N PRO A 133 8.58 -9.04 -1.51
CA PRO A 133 9.84 -8.31 -1.65
C PRO A 133 9.91 -7.41 -2.90
N LEU A 134 9.53 -7.92 -4.08
CA LEU A 134 9.53 -7.12 -5.32
C LEU A 134 8.52 -5.97 -5.26
N CYS A 135 7.41 -6.17 -4.56
CA CYS A 135 6.41 -5.12 -4.36
C CYS A 135 6.95 -3.93 -3.56
N HIS A 136 7.88 -4.14 -2.63
CA HIS A 136 8.52 -3.04 -1.91
C HIS A 136 9.34 -2.17 -2.87
N ARG A 137 10.07 -2.78 -3.81
CA ARG A 137 10.82 -2.06 -4.86
C ARG A 137 9.91 -1.24 -5.76
N SER A 138 8.78 -1.82 -6.17
CA SER A 138 7.77 -1.07 -6.95
C SER A 138 7.14 0.06 -6.14
N VAL A 139 6.93 -0.11 -4.82
CA VAL A 139 6.42 0.96 -3.94
C VAL A 139 7.44 2.07 -3.74
N GLU A 140 8.74 1.77 -3.67
CA GLU A 140 9.79 2.79 -3.60
C GLU A 140 9.71 3.74 -4.81
N VAL A 141 9.59 3.18 -6.02
CA VAL A 141 9.43 3.95 -7.27
C VAL A 141 8.14 4.76 -7.26
N VAL A 142 7.00 4.12 -7.00
CA VAL A 142 5.68 4.80 -6.99
C VAL A 142 5.65 5.90 -5.93
N GLY A 143 6.12 5.62 -4.71
CA GLY A 143 6.16 6.58 -3.62
C GLY A 143 7.03 7.79 -3.92
N ALA A 144 8.21 7.58 -4.49
CA ALA A 144 9.11 8.67 -4.89
C ALA A 144 8.46 9.59 -5.93
N ILE A 145 7.75 9.03 -6.92
CA ILE A 145 7.06 9.81 -7.96
C ILE A 145 5.88 10.59 -7.38
N LEU A 146 5.07 9.97 -6.52
CA LEU A 146 3.96 10.64 -5.84
C LEU A 146 4.47 11.83 -5.00
N GLU A 147 5.52 11.63 -4.22
CA GLU A 147 6.10 12.67 -3.36
C GLU A 147 6.79 13.77 -4.19
N GLY A 148 7.42 13.41 -5.31
CA GLY A 148 7.96 14.37 -6.28
C GLY A 148 6.90 15.28 -6.89
N ASN A 149 5.65 14.82 -6.94
CA ASN A 149 4.48 15.57 -7.39
C ASN A 149 3.75 16.29 -6.24
N GLY A 150 4.30 16.30 -5.02
CA GLY A 150 3.72 16.99 -3.87
C GLY A 150 2.66 16.19 -3.12
N LEU A 151 2.48 14.89 -3.40
CA LEU A 151 1.57 14.03 -2.64
C LEU A 151 2.31 13.32 -1.52
N PRO A 152 2.09 13.67 -0.24
CA PRO A 152 2.73 12.98 0.87
C PRO A 152 2.21 11.54 0.97
N THR A 153 3.13 10.61 1.15
CA THR A 153 2.86 9.17 1.20
C THR A 153 3.34 8.57 2.52
N VAL A 154 2.71 7.47 2.91
CA VAL A 154 3.25 6.54 3.91
C VAL A 154 3.14 5.11 3.41
N THR A 155 4.22 4.37 3.52
CA THR A 155 4.36 2.98 3.07
C THR A 155 4.32 2.03 4.27
N LEU A 156 3.40 1.07 4.26
CA LEU A 156 3.54 -0.11 5.11
C LEU A 156 4.67 -0.98 4.56
N ALA A 157 5.53 -1.48 5.43
CA ALA A 157 6.63 -2.36 5.03
C ALA A 157 6.66 -3.61 5.90
N MET A 158 7.00 -4.75 5.30
CA MET A 158 7.23 -6.02 6.02
C MET A 158 8.71 -6.41 6.03
N GLU A 159 9.58 -5.60 5.41
CA GLU A 159 11.05 -5.74 5.38
C GLU A 159 11.76 -4.43 5.79
N ASP A 160 13.04 -4.53 6.16
CA ASP A 160 13.86 -3.40 6.63
C ASP A 160 14.53 -2.74 5.43
N GLY A 161 14.80 -1.44 5.54
CA GLY A 161 15.60 -0.75 4.52
C GLY A 161 14.82 -0.51 3.23
N VAL A 162 13.50 -0.35 3.34
CA VAL A 162 12.66 0.14 2.26
C VAL A 162 12.99 1.62 2.04
N GLU A 163 13.42 1.98 0.84
CA GLU A 163 13.85 3.33 0.47
C GLU A 163 12.67 4.23 0.09
N ALA A 164 11.66 4.33 0.97
CA ALA A 164 10.50 5.20 0.78
C ALA A 164 10.51 6.40 1.76
N PRO A 165 9.82 7.52 1.44
CA PRO A 165 9.87 8.73 2.26
C PRO A 165 9.37 8.54 3.70
N ARG A 166 8.27 7.82 3.90
CA ARG A 166 7.77 7.49 5.24
C ARG A 166 7.47 6.01 5.29
N VAL A 167 8.18 5.27 6.12
CA VAL A 167 8.00 3.83 6.26
C VAL A 167 7.43 3.49 7.63
N ALA A 168 6.26 2.87 7.62
CA ALA A 168 5.63 2.22 8.76
C ALA A 168 5.98 0.72 8.73
N ARG A 169 7.02 0.34 9.47
CA ARG A 169 7.46 -1.05 9.51
C ARG A 169 6.57 -1.88 10.43
N VAL A 170 5.90 -2.88 9.88
CA VAL A 170 5.05 -3.82 10.63
C VAL A 170 5.77 -5.15 10.89
N PRO A 171 5.43 -5.86 11.98
CA PRO A 171 6.06 -7.14 12.36
C PRO A 171 5.43 -8.35 11.64
N PHE A 172 4.58 -8.13 10.64
CA PHE A 172 3.81 -9.17 9.98
C PHE A 172 4.57 -9.76 8.78
N PRO A 173 4.27 -11.03 8.42
CA PRO A 173 4.86 -11.63 7.23
C PRO A 173 4.34 -10.98 5.94
N TYR A 174 5.03 -11.25 4.83
CA TYR A 174 4.56 -10.90 3.49
C TYR A 174 3.11 -11.31 3.25
N ASN A 175 2.45 -10.51 2.42
CA ASN A 175 1.02 -10.49 2.12
C ASN A 175 0.12 -9.97 3.26
N LEU A 176 0.67 -9.56 4.41
CA LEU A 176 -0.10 -9.10 5.57
C LEU A 176 0.38 -7.75 6.12
N PRO A 177 0.49 -6.70 5.30
CA PRO A 177 0.92 -5.40 5.79
C PRO A 177 0.00 -4.83 6.89
N MET A 178 -1.29 -5.21 6.90
CA MET A 178 -2.25 -4.80 7.94
C MET A 178 -2.35 -5.78 9.12
N GLY A 179 -1.79 -6.99 9.02
CA GLY A 179 -1.93 -8.06 10.00
C GLY A 179 -2.77 -9.27 9.54
N PRO A 180 -3.07 -10.22 10.45
CA PRO A 180 -3.94 -11.36 10.18
C PRO A 180 -5.37 -10.96 9.75
N PRO A 181 -6.02 -11.77 8.91
CA PRO A 181 -7.33 -11.45 8.36
C PRO A 181 -8.40 -11.49 9.46
N GLY A 182 -9.41 -10.63 9.33
CA GLY A 182 -10.50 -10.51 10.27
C GLY A 182 -10.18 -9.75 11.57
N ASP A 183 -8.92 -9.39 11.84
CA ASP A 183 -8.56 -8.58 13.00
C ASP A 183 -8.75 -7.08 12.72
N ARG A 184 -10.02 -6.69 12.72
CA ARG A 184 -10.41 -5.33 12.35
C ARG A 184 -9.90 -4.25 13.30
N GLU A 185 -9.62 -4.57 14.56
CA GLU A 185 -9.05 -3.59 15.49
C GLU A 185 -7.55 -3.44 15.27
N LEU A 186 -6.84 -4.54 15.00
CA LEU A 186 -5.44 -4.46 14.59
C LEU A 186 -5.26 -3.67 13.29
N HIS A 187 -6.07 -3.95 12.26
CA HIS A 187 -6.01 -3.18 11.01
C HIS A 187 -6.23 -1.68 11.26
N ARG A 188 -7.19 -1.34 12.12
CA ARG A 188 -7.46 0.04 12.53
C ARG A 188 -6.26 0.67 13.23
N ARG A 189 -5.62 -0.02 14.18
CA ARG A 189 -4.41 0.46 14.87
C ARG A 189 -3.27 0.70 13.88
N VAL A 190 -2.99 -0.27 13.01
CA VAL A 190 -1.93 -0.19 11.99
C VAL A 190 -2.16 1.01 11.05
N ALA A 191 -3.39 1.16 10.52
CA ALA A 191 -3.71 2.29 9.65
C ALA A 191 -3.50 3.64 10.34
N LEU A 192 -3.96 3.80 11.59
CA LEU A 192 -3.83 5.05 12.33
C LEU A 192 -2.39 5.38 12.69
N GLU A 193 -1.62 4.40 13.16
CA GLU A 193 -0.20 4.60 13.47
C GLU A 193 0.60 4.97 12.20
N ALA A 194 0.35 4.27 11.09
CA ALA A 194 0.98 4.58 9.82
C ALA A 194 0.61 5.99 9.32
N LEU A 195 -0.69 6.32 9.26
CA LEU A 195 -1.16 7.64 8.82
C LEU A 195 -0.66 8.76 9.75
N GLY A 196 -0.46 8.48 11.04
CA GLY A 196 0.17 9.43 11.97
C GLY A 196 1.58 9.87 11.56
N LEU A 197 2.32 9.00 10.86
CA LEU A 197 3.67 9.32 10.38
C LEU A 197 3.70 10.45 9.35
N LEU A 198 2.58 10.71 8.65
CA LEU A 198 2.47 11.84 7.72
C LEU A 198 2.86 13.16 8.39
N HIS A 199 2.47 13.34 9.66
CA HIS A 199 2.78 14.53 10.46
C HIS A 199 3.91 14.33 11.46
N ALA A 200 4.18 13.10 11.91
CA ALA A 200 5.21 12.85 12.92
C ALA A 200 6.64 12.91 12.37
N LEU A 201 6.85 12.55 11.09
CA LEU A 201 8.16 12.58 10.46
C LEU A 201 8.41 13.91 9.74
N GLU A 202 9.55 14.54 10.03
CA GLU A 202 9.98 15.81 9.41
C GLU A 202 10.96 15.62 8.25
N ALA A 203 11.50 14.42 8.09
CA ALA A 203 12.44 14.00 7.04
C ALA A 203 12.23 12.50 6.74
N PRO A 204 12.80 11.98 5.63
CA PRO A 204 12.66 10.56 5.30
C PRO A 204 13.09 9.63 6.45
N GLY A 205 12.31 8.58 6.70
CA GLY A 205 12.62 7.66 7.79
C GLY A 205 11.67 6.46 7.93
N GLU A 206 12.14 5.49 8.72
CA GLU A 206 11.43 4.26 9.06
C GLU A 206 11.08 4.24 10.55
N VAL A 207 9.83 3.90 10.87
CA VAL A 207 9.32 3.73 12.24
C VAL A 207 8.71 2.33 12.37
N ARG A 208 9.19 1.56 13.34
CA ARG A 208 8.60 0.25 13.68
C ARG A 208 7.31 0.45 14.48
N LEU A 209 6.20 0.03 13.88
CA LEU A 209 4.89 0.04 14.52
C LEU A 209 4.75 -1.11 15.52
N LEU A 210 3.82 -0.96 16.48
CA LEU A 210 3.45 -2.02 17.42
C LEU A 210 4.63 -2.60 18.25
N SER A 211 5.70 -1.83 18.44
CA SER A 211 6.87 -2.28 19.21
C SER A 211 6.51 -2.50 20.68
N GLY A 212 6.55 -3.77 21.12
CA GLY A 212 6.26 -4.18 22.50
C GLY A 212 5.25 -5.32 22.67
N GLU A 213 4.54 -5.74 21.61
CA GLU A 213 3.63 -6.90 21.67
C GLU A 213 4.30 -8.18 21.11
N PRO A 214 4.32 -9.30 21.85
CA PRO A 214 4.92 -10.55 21.39
C PRO A 214 4.05 -11.20 20.30
N HIS A 215 4.50 -11.11 19.04
CA HIS A 215 3.81 -11.72 17.89
C HIS A 215 4.75 -12.65 17.10
N GLU A 216 5.48 -13.55 17.77
CA GLU A 216 6.41 -14.46 17.06
C GLU A 216 6.00 -15.94 16.95
N GLU A 217 5.07 -16.50 17.73
CA GLU A 217 5.03 -17.98 17.81
C GLU A 217 4.05 -18.72 16.87
N GLY A 218 3.17 -18.02 16.14
CA GLY A 218 2.07 -18.69 15.42
C GLY A 218 2.24 -18.91 13.90
N PHE A 219 2.90 -18.00 13.20
CA PHE A 219 2.72 -17.89 11.74
C PHE A 219 3.93 -18.29 10.89
N GLN A 220 5.10 -18.51 11.49
CA GLN A 220 6.33 -18.83 10.77
C GLN A 220 6.35 -20.23 10.11
N LYS A 221 5.39 -21.13 10.42
CA LYS A 221 5.47 -22.54 9.98
C LYS A 221 5.02 -22.86 8.55
N LYS A 222 4.60 -21.88 7.72
CA LYS A 222 4.10 -22.20 6.36
C LYS A 222 4.64 -21.39 5.19
N ASN A 223 5.54 -20.43 5.38
CA ASN A 223 6.17 -19.78 4.24
C ASN A 223 7.44 -20.54 3.86
N LYS A 224 7.38 -21.29 2.76
CA LYS A 224 8.58 -21.82 2.11
C LYS A 224 9.53 -20.64 1.85
N PRO A 225 10.84 -20.81 2.08
CA PRO A 225 11.79 -19.74 1.81
C PRO A 225 11.66 -19.34 0.34
N TYR A 226 11.56 -18.03 0.11
CA TYR A 226 11.73 -17.42 -1.19
C TYR A 226 13.07 -17.91 -1.73
N ARG A 227 13.04 -18.79 -2.74
CA ARG A 227 14.26 -19.21 -3.44
C ARG A 227 14.62 -18.06 -4.35
N GLY A 228 15.56 -17.23 -3.89
CA GLY A 228 16.20 -16.22 -4.72
C GLY A 228 16.76 -16.85 -5.99
N PHE A 229 16.70 -16.07 -7.06
CA PHE A 229 17.39 -16.33 -8.33
C PHE A 229 18.90 -16.44 -8.11
#